data_AF-A0A812Z205-F1
#
_entry.id   AF-A0A812Z205-F1
#
_cell.length_a   1.000
_cell.length_b   1.000
_cell.length_c   1.000
_cell.angle_alpha   90.00
_cell.angle_beta   90.00
_cell.angle_gamma   90.00
#
_symmetry.space_group_name_H-M   'P 1'
#
loop_
_entity.id
_entity.type
_entity.pdbx_description
1 polymer ?
#
loop_
_entity_poly.entity_id
_entity_poly.type
_entity_poly.pdbx_seq_one_letter_code
_entity_poly.pdbx_strand_id
1 'polypeptide(L)'
;MILCRKHLHHFPSGWSWEKLRVVDAGYGQVALHQAASNRFVKMSHHDMIRSPHRNWNQLPGGWDSERFTVVDAHGHGRVALHNPWKNRFIKMCHNGDGCLSPHRDPHSLPHNWGSEFFHVLEIKPCHTGGGSHCKTCQSPWHRHVDNHCATCNPGYYRHGHGCKAYSCTGGVHRICHACVAQHQRRQNDHCGVCDGGHVLRGTRCQSLMLGATVAFHNRHHHGRFVAMWAHDMVWTGVRSYDSLPKDWTYSFFRVHFAGDAKIGLHNPRENRWIRLRNNHDMDGAPHRGSWETFTAVDAGGWEVALHCAAHNKYMRMPNKREMDTSSHRNAWDLPGGWGWERFRPVSALLRHGTIVALWNEVHHRFMRMNAHNGHMDGSPSKHLHHYPAHGWAWEPFRVVDAGFGQVALHNAGSNRFIKMAHDMIRSPTRNWNELPGGWGSERFTVVDA
;
A
#
# COMPACT_ATOMS: atom_id res chain seq x y z
N MET A 1 8.38 18.87 31.57
CA MET A 1 7.84 17.49 31.65
C MET A 1 6.49 17.57 32.39
N ILE A 2 5.41 17.16 31.70
CA ILE A 2 3.99 16.79 32.02
C ILE A 2 3.56 16.86 33.53
N LEU A 3 2.42 17.42 34.01
CA LEU A 3 0.97 17.21 33.78
C LEU A 3 0.18 18.36 34.47
N CYS A 4 -0.97 18.85 33.99
CA CYS A 4 -2.29 18.27 34.33
C CYS A 4 -3.40 18.66 33.34
N ARG A 5 -4.32 17.70 33.17
CA ARG A 5 -5.43 17.61 32.20
C ARG A 5 -6.67 18.40 32.65
N LYS A 6 -7.39 18.99 31.69
CA LYS A 6 -8.80 18.67 31.37
C LYS A 6 -9.20 19.42 30.09
N HIS A 7 -9.77 18.65 29.16
CA HIS A 7 -10.52 18.99 27.93
C HIS A 7 -10.41 20.42 27.37
N LEU A 8 -10.07 20.56 26.09
CA LEU A 8 -10.84 21.31 25.08
C LEU A 8 -10.17 21.19 23.70
N HIS A 9 -10.89 20.54 22.78
CA HIS A 9 -10.53 20.37 21.38
C HIS A 9 -11.00 21.60 20.61
N HIS A 10 -10.07 22.27 19.90
CA HIS A 10 -10.21 23.67 19.46
C HIS A 10 -10.14 24.66 20.63
N PHE A 11 -9.77 25.92 20.37
CA PHE A 11 -10.26 26.98 21.26
C PHE A 11 -11.76 26.72 21.44
N PRO A 12 -12.30 26.71 22.67
CA PRO A 12 -13.70 26.36 22.90
C PRO A 12 -14.59 27.14 21.93
N SER A 13 -15.55 26.48 21.28
CA SER A 13 -16.53 27.17 20.44
C SER A 13 -17.27 28.18 21.33
N GLY A 14 -16.90 29.45 21.24
CA GLY A 14 -17.31 30.52 22.16
C GLY A 14 -16.17 31.42 22.66
N TRP A 15 -14.92 30.96 22.58
CA TRP A 15 -13.74 31.76 22.93
C TRP A 15 -13.41 32.76 21.82
N SER A 16 -14.05 33.92 21.91
CA SER A 16 -13.81 35.10 21.06
C SER A 16 -13.04 36.19 21.79
N TRP A 17 -12.97 36.14 23.13
CA TRP A 17 -12.44 37.23 23.97
C TRP A 17 -11.01 36.97 24.45
N GLU A 18 -10.63 35.72 24.52
CA GLU A 18 -9.36 35.21 25.05
C GLU A 18 -8.26 35.16 23.97
N LYS A 19 -8.60 35.55 22.73
CA LYS A 19 -7.69 35.60 21.59
C LYS A 19 -7.18 37.02 21.41
N LEU A 20 -5.89 37.22 21.66
CA LEU A 20 -5.24 38.51 21.52
C LEU A 20 -4.22 38.45 20.38
N ARG A 21 -4.37 39.36 19.41
CA ARG A 21 -3.34 39.69 18.43
C ARG A 21 -2.32 40.58 19.12
N VAL A 22 -1.07 40.17 19.11
CA VAL A 22 0.05 41.03 19.50
C VAL A 22 0.29 42.03 18.37
N VAL A 23 0.26 43.32 18.70
CA VAL A 23 0.49 44.44 17.79
C VAL A 23 1.77 45.13 18.23
N ASP A 24 2.65 45.44 17.29
CA ASP A 24 3.83 46.27 17.56
C ASP A 24 3.39 47.69 17.93
N ALA A 25 3.75 48.11 19.13
CA ALA A 25 3.49 49.45 19.64
C ALA A 25 4.67 50.41 19.38
N GLY A 26 5.78 49.96 18.81
CA GLY A 26 7.00 50.73 18.70
C GLY A 26 7.75 50.83 20.03
N TYR A 27 9.00 51.30 19.97
CA TYR A 27 9.90 51.41 21.13
C TYR A 27 10.06 50.11 21.94
N GLY A 28 9.95 48.95 21.28
CA GLY A 28 10.05 47.63 21.93
C GLY A 28 8.83 47.24 22.77
N GLN A 29 7.72 47.98 22.64
CA GLN A 29 6.47 47.71 23.34
C GLN A 29 5.49 46.95 22.45
N VAL A 30 4.55 46.25 23.10
CA VAL A 30 3.44 45.57 22.44
C VAL A 30 2.11 46.13 22.91
N ALA A 31 1.11 46.08 22.04
CA ALA A 31 -0.29 46.24 22.40
C ALA A 31 -1.03 44.93 22.13
N LEU A 32 -2.07 44.64 22.91
CA LEU A 32 -2.86 43.41 22.76
C LEU A 32 -4.23 43.76 22.19
N HIS A 33 -4.51 43.34 20.96
CA HIS A 33 -5.78 43.61 20.27
C HIS A 33 -6.70 42.40 20.30
N GLN A 34 -7.95 42.61 20.67
CA GLN A 34 -9.00 41.61 20.65
C GLN A 34 -9.86 41.84 19.40
N ALA A 35 -9.89 40.85 18.50
CA ALA A 35 -10.52 40.97 17.18
C ALA A 35 -12.06 41.03 17.22
N ALA A 36 -12.71 40.26 18.09
CA ALA A 36 -14.17 40.18 18.22
C ALA A 36 -14.84 41.49 18.73
N SER A 37 -14.12 42.29 19.50
CA SER A 37 -14.56 43.58 20.06
C SER A 37 -13.90 44.76 19.37
N ASN A 38 -12.91 44.48 18.51
CA ASN A 38 -12.09 45.42 17.77
C ASN A 38 -11.54 46.55 18.65
N ARG A 39 -10.87 46.16 19.74
CA ARG A 39 -10.35 47.03 20.80
C ARG A 39 -9.03 46.48 21.34
N PHE A 40 -8.24 47.35 21.96
CA PHE A 40 -7.01 46.99 22.65
C PHE A 40 -7.24 46.81 24.15
N VAL A 41 -6.43 45.96 24.77
CA VAL A 41 -6.29 45.87 26.23
C VAL A 41 -5.68 47.18 26.74
N LYS A 42 -6.28 47.77 27.77
CA LYS A 42 -5.93 49.08 28.32
C LYS A 42 -5.80 49.01 29.84
N MET A 43 -4.72 49.54 30.40
CA MET A 43 -4.57 49.72 31.84
C MET A 43 -5.17 51.07 32.28
N SER A 44 -6.29 51.04 32.99
CA SER A 44 -6.88 52.23 33.61
C SER A 44 -6.17 52.58 34.92
N HIS A 45 -6.73 53.52 35.70
CA HIS A 45 -6.16 53.86 37.01
C HIS A 45 -6.38 52.74 38.05
N HIS A 46 -7.47 51.96 37.92
CA HIS A 46 -7.88 50.97 38.91
C HIS A 46 -8.04 49.56 38.37
N ASP A 47 -8.15 49.38 37.04
CA ASP A 47 -8.48 48.09 36.43
C ASP A 47 -7.93 47.89 35.00
N MET A 48 -7.93 46.65 34.51
CA MET A 48 -7.69 46.32 33.11
C MET A 48 -8.99 46.39 32.32
N ILE A 49 -9.08 47.37 31.43
CA ILE A 49 -10.27 47.64 30.63
C ILE A 49 -9.97 47.49 29.13
N ARG A 50 -11.00 47.67 28.31
CA ARG A 50 -10.88 47.75 26.85
C ARG A 50 -10.77 49.21 26.40
N SER A 51 -9.98 49.47 25.35
CA SER A 51 -9.89 50.78 24.71
C SER A 51 -11.21 51.17 24.00
N PRO A 52 -11.34 52.42 23.51
CA PRO A 52 -12.30 52.74 22.46
C PRO A 52 -12.10 51.87 21.22
N HIS A 53 -13.15 51.72 20.41
CA HIS A 53 -13.13 50.88 19.20
C HIS A 53 -12.05 51.37 18.22
N ARG A 54 -11.13 50.48 17.85
CA ARG A 54 -10.02 50.79 16.96
C ARG A 54 -9.46 49.52 16.33
N ASN A 55 -9.21 49.59 15.02
CA ASN A 55 -8.59 48.49 14.29
C ASN A 55 -7.18 48.22 14.79
N TRP A 56 -6.78 46.95 14.74
CA TRP A 56 -5.47 46.47 15.18
C TRP A 56 -4.29 47.21 14.54
N ASN A 57 -4.45 47.72 13.32
CA ASN A 57 -3.43 48.45 12.55
C ASN A 57 -3.50 49.97 12.71
N GLN A 58 -4.29 50.47 13.66
CA GLN A 58 -4.54 51.89 13.86
C GLN A 58 -4.32 52.31 15.34
N LEU A 59 -3.29 51.78 15.99
CA LEU A 59 -2.95 52.15 17.37
C LEU A 59 -2.48 53.62 17.42
N PRO A 60 -3.21 54.54 18.09
CA PRO A 60 -2.82 55.95 18.15
C PRO A 60 -1.53 56.19 18.94
N GLY A 61 -0.75 57.20 18.52
CA GLY A 61 0.53 57.55 19.16
C GLY A 61 0.43 57.72 20.67
N GLY A 62 -0.45 58.61 21.15
CA GLY A 62 -0.63 58.93 22.58
C GLY A 62 -1.49 57.97 23.40
N TRP A 63 -1.66 56.71 22.97
CA TRP A 63 -2.38 55.69 23.75
C TRP A 63 -1.44 54.91 24.67
N ASP A 64 -0.81 55.62 25.61
CA ASP A 64 0.25 55.05 26.47
C ASP A 64 -0.25 53.99 27.45
N SER A 65 -1.56 53.98 27.74
CA SER A 65 -2.18 53.00 28.64
C SER A 65 -2.45 51.63 27.97
N GLU A 66 -2.30 51.55 26.65
CA GLU A 66 -2.51 50.36 25.82
C GLU A 66 -1.19 49.69 25.42
N ARG A 67 -0.06 50.30 25.79
CA ARG A 67 1.29 49.86 25.46
C ARG A 67 1.91 49.13 26.64
N PHE A 68 2.52 47.98 26.38
CA PHE A 68 3.13 47.15 27.39
C PHE A 68 4.54 46.74 26.99
N THR A 69 5.49 46.91 27.90
CA THR A 69 6.81 46.30 27.81
C THR A 69 6.69 44.83 28.23
N VAL A 70 7.20 43.92 27.40
CA VAL A 70 7.31 42.50 27.75
C VAL A 70 8.57 42.31 28.58
N VAL A 71 8.42 41.84 29.82
CA VAL A 71 9.52 41.61 30.75
C VAL A 71 9.68 40.10 30.99
N ASP A 72 10.92 39.60 30.95
CA ASP A 72 11.20 38.20 31.29
C ASP A 72 11.00 37.95 32.80
N ALA A 73 10.12 37.01 33.14
CA ALA A 73 9.75 36.73 34.52
C ALA A 73 10.65 35.64 35.14
N HIS A 74 11.93 35.98 35.31
CA HIS A 74 12.96 35.14 35.91
C HIS A 74 13.21 33.81 35.16
N GLY A 75 13.20 33.84 33.81
CA GLY A 75 13.45 32.67 32.97
C GLY A 75 12.30 31.66 32.84
N HIS A 76 12.56 30.56 32.12
CA HIS A 76 11.62 29.46 31.82
C HIS A 76 10.42 29.82 30.91
N GLY A 77 10.56 30.85 30.07
CA GLY A 77 9.53 31.20 29.07
C GLY A 77 8.26 31.80 29.67
N ARG A 78 8.38 32.43 30.84
CA ARG A 78 7.31 33.24 31.46
C ARG A 78 7.56 34.71 31.18
N VAL A 79 6.49 35.45 30.95
CA VAL A 79 6.55 36.89 30.71
C VAL A 79 5.66 37.62 31.70
N ALA A 80 6.04 38.86 32.01
CA ALA A 80 5.20 39.84 32.68
C ALA A 80 4.98 41.03 31.71
N LEU A 81 3.79 41.65 31.76
CA LEU A 81 3.44 42.76 30.87
C LEU A 81 3.35 44.05 31.69
N HIS A 82 4.32 44.94 31.53
CA HIS A 82 4.43 46.20 32.27
C HIS A 82 3.90 47.36 31.44
N ASN A 83 3.06 48.23 32.01
CA ASN A 83 2.73 49.51 31.40
C ASN A 83 3.63 50.61 31.99
N PRO A 84 4.53 51.22 31.20
CA PRO A 84 5.47 52.22 31.72
C PRO A 84 4.80 53.50 32.22
N TRP A 85 3.71 53.92 31.58
CA TRP A 85 2.99 55.14 31.95
C TRP A 85 2.30 55.03 33.31
N LYS A 86 1.77 53.84 33.64
CA LYS A 86 1.15 53.54 34.93
C LYS A 86 2.14 52.95 35.95
N ASN A 87 3.34 52.60 35.50
CA ASN A 87 4.36 51.89 36.26
C ASN A 87 3.83 50.67 37.03
N ARG A 88 3.08 49.80 36.33
CA ARG A 88 2.36 48.64 36.88
C ARG A 88 2.32 47.49 35.88
N PHE A 89 2.09 46.27 36.37
CA PHE A 89 1.97 45.05 35.58
C PHE A 89 0.53 44.58 35.44
N ILE A 90 0.22 43.87 34.35
CA ILE A 90 -1.01 43.08 34.21
C ILE A 90 -0.96 41.90 35.18
N LYS A 91 -2.07 41.65 35.86
CA LYS A 91 -2.25 40.60 36.86
C LYS A 91 -3.55 39.83 36.61
N MET A 92 -3.60 38.55 36.95
CA MET A 92 -4.86 37.81 37.12
C MET A 92 -5.31 37.81 38.60
N CYS A 93 -6.50 38.33 38.89
CA CYS A 93 -7.11 38.32 40.22
C CYS A 93 -7.72 36.96 40.60
N HIS A 94 -7.99 36.74 41.89
CA HIS A 94 -8.55 35.46 42.38
C HIS A 94 -9.93 35.11 41.83
N ASN A 95 -10.71 36.10 41.41
CA ASN A 95 -12.00 35.91 40.75
C ASN A 95 -11.88 35.60 39.24
N GLY A 96 -10.66 35.59 38.68
CA GLY A 96 -10.40 35.36 37.26
C GLY A 96 -10.39 36.63 36.40
N ASP A 97 -10.55 37.82 37.00
CA ASP A 97 -10.49 39.08 36.26
C ASP A 97 -9.04 39.54 36.00
N GLY A 98 -8.86 40.26 34.90
CA GLY A 98 -7.62 41.00 34.65
C GLY A 98 -7.56 42.25 35.53
N CYS A 99 -6.49 42.37 36.32
CA CYS A 99 -6.26 43.45 37.27
C CYS A 99 -4.88 44.08 37.06
N LEU A 100 -4.56 45.08 37.87
CA LEU A 100 -3.26 45.73 37.90
C LEU A 100 -2.50 45.44 39.19
N SER A 101 -1.19 45.25 39.07
CA SER A 101 -0.29 45.11 40.22
C SER A 101 -0.22 46.43 41.03
N PRO A 102 0.35 46.42 42.24
CA PRO A 102 0.88 47.63 42.87
C PRO A 102 1.91 48.33 41.96
N HIS A 103 2.16 49.62 42.19
CA HIS A 103 3.22 50.35 41.48
C HIS A 103 4.56 49.64 41.64
N ARG A 104 5.21 49.32 40.52
CA ARG A 104 6.45 48.58 40.53
C ARG A 104 7.27 48.84 39.26
N ASP A 105 8.54 49.13 39.47
CA ASP A 105 9.54 49.28 38.42
C ASP A 105 9.72 47.95 37.64
N PRO A 106 9.86 48.01 36.31
CA PRO A 106 9.93 46.82 35.47
C PRO A 106 11.15 45.93 35.74
N HIS A 107 12.24 46.49 36.28
CA HIS A 107 13.46 45.75 36.62
C HIS A 107 13.42 45.18 38.05
N SER A 108 12.39 45.51 38.83
CA SER A 108 12.25 45.11 40.24
C SER A 108 11.12 44.09 40.42
N LEU A 109 11.16 43.00 39.64
CA LEU A 109 10.19 41.90 39.68
C LEU A 109 10.31 41.08 40.98
N PRO A 110 9.25 41.00 41.82
CA PRO A 110 9.30 40.21 43.03
C PRO A 110 9.25 38.70 42.74
N HIS A 111 10.17 37.94 43.35
CA HIS A 111 10.24 36.48 43.17
C HIS A 111 9.01 35.72 43.68
N ASN A 112 8.22 36.33 44.58
CA ASN A 112 7.01 35.74 45.14
C ASN A 112 5.74 36.04 44.34
N TRP A 113 5.85 36.73 43.19
CA TRP A 113 4.74 36.94 42.28
C TRP A 113 4.44 35.69 41.46
N GLY A 114 3.18 35.54 41.07
CA GLY A 114 2.71 34.38 40.32
C GLY A 114 1.50 34.69 39.46
N SER A 115 0.59 35.56 39.96
CA SER A 115 -0.57 36.06 39.23
C SER A 115 -0.22 37.01 38.07
N GLU A 116 0.99 37.59 38.09
CA GLU A 116 1.50 38.55 37.12
C GLU A 116 2.33 37.89 36.01
N PHE A 117 2.60 36.59 36.14
CA PHE A 117 3.45 35.84 35.22
C PHE A 117 2.63 34.94 34.31
N PHE A 118 2.88 35.03 33.01
CA PHE A 118 2.13 34.33 31.97
C PHE A 118 3.07 33.45 31.14
N HIS A 119 2.64 32.24 30.80
CA HIS A 119 3.29 31.47 29.76
C HIS A 119 2.74 31.85 28.39
N VAL A 120 3.61 32.18 27.45
CA VAL A 120 3.22 32.46 26.07
C VAL A 120 3.10 31.14 25.32
N LEU A 121 1.92 30.89 24.78
CA LEU A 121 1.63 29.69 24.00
C LEU A 121 1.44 30.09 22.54
N GLU A 122 2.45 29.80 21.71
CA GLU A 122 2.33 29.97 20.28
C GLU A 122 1.44 28.86 19.69
N ILE A 123 0.28 29.23 19.15
CA ILE A 123 -0.67 28.26 18.60
C ILE A 123 -0.47 28.17 17.10
N LYS A 124 0.06 27.03 16.64
CA LYS A 124 0.24 26.77 15.21
C LYS A 124 -1.13 26.67 14.49
N PRO A 125 -1.37 27.43 13.41
CA PRO A 125 -2.61 27.39 12.66
C PRO A 125 -2.85 26.00 12.05
N CYS A 126 -4.12 25.68 11.82
CA CYS A 126 -4.48 24.49 11.06
C CYS A 126 -5.81 24.71 10.34
N HIS A 127 -5.83 24.39 9.06
CA HIS A 127 -6.99 24.54 8.20
C HIS A 127 -7.45 23.15 7.73
N THR A 128 -8.75 22.90 7.80
CA THR A 128 -9.37 21.72 7.20
C THR A 128 -9.72 21.99 5.73
N GLY A 129 -9.76 20.94 4.93
CA GLY A 129 -10.08 21.05 3.51
C GLY A 129 -10.16 19.69 2.83
N GLY A 130 -10.37 19.69 1.51
CA GLY A 130 -10.38 18.47 0.70
C GLY A 130 -8.98 17.95 0.34
N GLY A 131 -8.91 16.76 -0.26
CA GLY A 131 -7.66 16.20 -0.77
C GLY A 131 -6.61 15.99 0.34
N SER A 132 -5.40 16.51 0.12
CA SER A 132 -4.24 16.37 1.02
C SER A 132 -4.30 17.26 2.27
N HIS A 133 -5.31 18.14 2.40
CA HIS A 133 -5.51 18.89 3.63
C HIS A 133 -6.01 17.99 4.77
N CYS A 134 -5.92 18.49 6.00
CA CYS A 134 -6.45 17.77 7.15
C CYS A 134 -7.96 17.60 7.03
N LYS A 135 -8.46 16.40 7.32
CA LYS A 135 -9.88 16.21 7.60
C LYS A 135 -10.23 16.81 8.96
N THR A 136 -9.41 16.52 9.96
CA THR A 136 -9.45 17.18 11.27
C THR A 136 -8.05 17.53 11.73
N CYS A 137 -7.94 18.64 12.46
CA CYS A 137 -6.68 19.12 13.03
C CYS A 137 -6.43 18.51 14.41
N GLN A 138 -5.17 18.34 14.78
CA GLN A 138 -4.79 18.10 16.18
C GLN A 138 -5.27 19.26 17.06
N SER A 139 -5.48 18.99 18.35
CA SER A 139 -5.79 20.05 19.31
C SER A 139 -4.64 21.08 19.35
N PRO A 140 -4.92 22.39 19.50
CA PRO A 140 -3.89 23.44 19.57
C PRO A 140 -2.69 23.10 20.45
N TRP A 141 -2.93 22.50 21.62
CA TRP A 141 -1.93 22.08 22.60
C TRP A 141 -0.96 20.99 22.14
N HIS A 142 -1.32 20.24 21.09
CA HIS A 142 -0.53 19.15 20.52
C HIS A 142 -0.08 19.48 19.09
N ARG A 143 -0.20 20.73 18.65
CA ARG A 143 0.32 21.17 17.35
C ARG A 143 1.77 21.60 17.52
N HIS A 144 2.67 20.85 16.89
CA HIS A 144 4.09 21.19 16.83
C HIS A 144 4.44 21.94 15.53
N VAL A 145 3.56 21.86 14.53
CA VAL A 145 3.72 22.48 13.21
C VAL A 145 2.37 22.99 12.71
N ASP A 146 2.41 23.91 11.75
CA ASP A 146 1.24 24.37 11.02
C ASP A 146 0.57 23.19 10.30
N ASN A 147 -0.76 23.18 10.29
CA ASN A 147 -1.56 22.11 9.69
C ASN A 147 -1.24 20.70 10.24
N HIS A 148 -0.92 20.59 11.54
CA HIS A 148 -0.76 19.29 12.18
C HIS A 148 -2.11 18.52 12.20
N CYS A 149 -2.24 17.52 11.32
CA CYS A 149 -3.47 16.76 11.13
C CYS A 149 -3.68 15.70 12.21
N ALA A 150 -4.91 15.60 12.72
CA ALA A 150 -5.37 14.48 13.52
C ALA A 150 -5.90 13.34 12.66
N THR A 151 -6.69 13.67 11.62
CA THR A 151 -7.21 12.70 10.66
C THR A 151 -7.11 13.21 9.23
N CYS A 152 -7.13 12.28 8.28
CA CYS A 152 -7.01 12.55 6.85
C CYS A 152 -8.30 12.25 6.09
N ASN A 153 -8.47 12.88 4.94
CA ASN A 153 -9.60 12.64 4.06
C ASN A 153 -9.55 11.23 3.46
N PRO A 154 -10.70 10.67 3.02
CA PRO A 154 -10.72 9.42 2.26
C PRO A 154 -9.74 9.48 1.08
N GLY A 155 -8.97 8.40 0.88
CA GLY A 155 -7.87 8.39 -0.08
C GLY A 155 -6.52 8.86 0.46
N TYR A 156 -6.44 9.32 1.71
CA TYR A 156 -5.21 9.81 2.32
C TYR A 156 -4.99 9.14 3.68
N TYR A 157 -3.72 8.96 4.03
CA TYR A 157 -3.31 8.42 5.32
C TYR A 157 -2.38 9.38 6.04
N ARG A 158 -2.32 9.25 7.37
CA ARG A 158 -1.45 10.09 8.20
C ARG A 158 0.01 9.69 7.96
N HIS A 159 0.83 10.65 7.57
CA HIS A 159 2.26 10.48 7.39
C HIS A 159 3.01 11.69 7.97
N GLY A 160 3.78 11.46 9.02
CA GLY A 160 4.31 12.55 9.85
C GLY A 160 3.18 13.37 10.46
N HIS A 161 3.25 14.70 10.31
CA HIS A 161 2.23 15.63 10.80
C HIS A 161 1.11 15.93 9.77
N GLY A 162 1.20 15.39 8.56
CA GLY A 162 0.28 15.70 7.46
C GLY A 162 -0.42 14.48 6.87
N CYS A 163 -1.12 14.71 5.77
CA CYS A 163 -1.86 13.69 5.04
C CYS A 163 -1.19 13.39 3.69
N LYS A 164 -0.86 12.12 3.46
CA LYS A 164 -0.26 11.63 2.22
C LYS A 164 -1.27 10.80 1.43
N ALA A 165 -1.36 11.03 0.14
CA ALA A 165 -2.23 10.30 -0.76
C ALA A 165 -1.85 8.81 -0.80
N TYR A 166 -2.84 7.92 -0.76
CA TYR A 166 -2.61 6.52 -1.14
C TYR A 166 -2.20 6.46 -2.62
N SER A 167 -1.03 5.90 -2.85
CA SER A 167 -0.45 5.73 -4.18
C SER A 167 -1.15 4.60 -4.93
N CYS A 168 -1.19 4.72 -6.25
CA CYS A 168 -1.48 3.63 -7.16
C CYS A 168 -0.97 4.06 -8.54
N THR A 169 -0.26 3.17 -9.21
CA THR A 169 0.28 3.45 -10.54
C THR A 169 -0.38 2.54 -11.56
N GLY A 170 -1.31 3.11 -12.31
CA GLY A 170 -2.06 2.43 -13.37
C GLY A 170 -1.43 2.65 -14.74
N GLY A 171 -1.82 1.83 -15.72
CA GLY A 171 -1.44 2.00 -17.11
C GLY A 171 -1.46 0.68 -17.88
N VAL A 172 -1.43 0.81 -19.20
CA VAL A 172 -1.23 -0.33 -20.10
C VAL A 172 0.17 -0.90 -19.87
N HIS A 173 0.28 -2.23 -19.89
CA HIS A 173 1.48 -3.02 -19.57
C HIS A 173 2.00 -2.81 -18.15
N ARG A 174 1.14 -2.52 -17.17
CA ARG A 174 1.48 -2.49 -15.74
C ARG A 174 0.69 -3.54 -14.97
N ILE A 175 1.15 -3.94 -13.79
CA ILE A 175 0.39 -4.86 -12.91
C ILE A 175 -1.05 -4.37 -12.68
N CYS A 176 -1.20 -3.08 -12.39
CA CYS A 176 -2.50 -2.44 -12.28
C CYS A 176 -2.82 -1.73 -13.60
N HIS A 177 -3.87 -2.17 -14.29
CA HIS A 177 -4.34 -1.49 -15.49
C HIS A 177 -5.04 -0.18 -15.12
N ALA A 178 -6.03 -0.25 -14.22
CA ALA A 178 -6.77 0.92 -13.75
C ALA A 178 -6.81 0.98 -12.22
N CYS A 179 -6.34 2.10 -11.68
CA CYS A 179 -6.40 2.39 -10.25
C CYS A 179 -7.81 2.77 -9.81
N VAL A 180 -8.15 2.42 -8.56
CA VAL A 180 -9.35 2.96 -7.91
C VAL A 180 -9.22 4.48 -7.78
N ALA A 181 -10.33 5.23 -7.88
CA ALA A 181 -10.35 6.67 -7.71
C ALA A 181 -9.77 7.10 -6.34
N GLN A 182 -9.04 8.21 -6.28
CA GLN A 182 -8.28 8.61 -5.08
C GLN A 182 -9.11 8.55 -3.80
N HIS A 183 -10.30 9.15 -3.78
CA HIS A 183 -11.16 9.23 -2.61
C HIS A 183 -11.70 7.86 -2.12
N GLN A 184 -11.66 6.83 -2.96
CA GLN A 184 -12.03 5.45 -2.62
C GLN A 184 -10.81 4.61 -2.22
N ARG A 185 -9.58 5.14 -2.31
CA ARG A 185 -8.38 4.39 -1.95
C ARG A 185 -8.30 4.19 -0.44
N ARG A 186 -7.93 2.98 -0.02
CA ARG A 186 -7.79 2.58 1.40
C ARG A 186 -6.38 2.13 1.75
N GLN A 187 -5.52 1.99 0.75
CA GLN A 187 -4.14 1.52 0.88
C GLN A 187 -3.35 1.94 -0.36
N ASN A 188 -2.03 1.85 -0.28
CA ASN A 188 -1.17 1.93 -1.46
C ASN A 188 -1.44 0.76 -2.41
N ASP A 189 -1.25 1.02 -3.69
CA ASP A 189 -1.47 0.10 -4.82
C ASP A 189 -2.90 -0.45 -4.87
N HIS A 190 -3.88 0.39 -4.51
CA HIS A 190 -5.30 0.04 -4.59
C HIS A 190 -5.77 0.04 -6.05
N CYS A 191 -5.73 -1.16 -6.65
CA CYS A 191 -6.11 -1.39 -8.03
C CYS A 191 -7.58 -1.80 -8.16
N GLY A 192 -8.23 -1.34 -9.23
CA GLY A 192 -9.61 -1.73 -9.57
C GLY A 192 -9.66 -2.71 -10.73
N VAL A 193 -8.72 -2.62 -11.67
CA VAL A 193 -8.63 -3.51 -12.85
C VAL A 193 -7.19 -3.91 -13.08
N CYS A 194 -6.94 -5.20 -13.21
CA CYS A 194 -5.61 -5.73 -13.49
C CYS A 194 -5.36 -5.86 -14.98
N ASP A 195 -4.10 -5.76 -15.37
CA ASP A 195 -3.71 -6.01 -16.75
C ASP A 195 -3.48 -7.51 -17.01
N GLY A 196 -3.19 -7.86 -18.27
CA GLY A 196 -2.87 -9.22 -18.70
C GLY A 196 -1.87 -9.92 -17.78
N GLY A 197 -2.06 -11.23 -17.59
CA GLY A 197 -1.22 -12.03 -16.70
C GLY A 197 -1.47 -11.83 -15.20
N HIS A 198 -2.44 -10.99 -14.79
CA HIS A 198 -2.78 -10.72 -13.39
C HIS A 198 -4.29 -10.83 -13.11
N VAL A 199 -4.66 -11.06 -11.84
CA VAL A 199 -6.05 -11.05 -11.36
C VAL A 199 -6.17 -10.24 -10.07
N LEU A 200 -7.32 -9.59 -9.90
CA LEU A 200 -7.62 -8.82 -8.71
C LEU A 200 -7.88 -9.75 -7.52
N ARG A 201 -7.06 -9.63 -6.47
CA ARG A 201 -7.23 -10.34 -5.20
C ARG A 201 -7.37 -9.32 -4.08
N GLY A 202 -8.61 -9.11 -3.65
CA GLY A 202 -8.97 -8.00 -2.77
C GLY A 202 -8.78 -6.66 -3.49
N THR A 203 -7.77 -5.90 -3.09
CA THR A 203 -7.49 -4.55 -3.60
C THR A 203 -6.20 -4.48 -4.42
N ARG A 204 -5.55 -5.61 -4.67
CA ARG A 204 -4.25 -5.69 -5.38
C ARG A 204 -4.31 -6.68 -6.53
N CYS A 205 -3.58 -6.37 -7.58
CA CYS A 205 -3.36 -7.29 -8.69
C CYS A 205 -2.23 -8.25 -8.35
N GLN A 206 -2.47 -9.52 -8.64
CA GLN A 206 -1.56 -10.62 -8.34
C GLN A 206 -1.37 -11.47 -9.59
N SER A 207 -0.14 -11.96 -9.82
CA SER A 207 0.17 -12.79 -11.00
C SER A 207 -0.70 -14.04 -11.03
N LEU A 208 -1.19 -14.39 -12.22
CA LEU A 208 -1.97 -15.60 -12.44
C LEU A 208 -1.19 -16.89 -12.18
N MET A 209 0.14 -16.83 -12.17
CA MET A 209 1.01 -17.98 -11.92
C MET A 209 1.18 -18.30 -10.43
N LEU A 210 0.74 -17.43 -9.51
CA LEU A 210 0.92 -17.65 -8.07
C LEU A 210 0.32 -18.99 -7.61
N GLY A 211 1.12 -19.78 -6.90
CA GLY A 211 0.75 -21.09 -6.37
C GLY A 211 0.85 -22.24 -7.39
N ALA A 212 1.18 -21.96 -8.65
CA ALA A 212 1.43 -22.98 -9.65
C ALA A 212 2.88 -23.53 -9.55
N THR A 213 3.07 -24.74 -10.07
CA THR A 213 4.39 -25.26 -10.43
C THR A 213 4.54 -25.10 -11.94
N VAL A 214 5.51 -24.30 -12.38
CA VAL A 214 5.63 -23.84 -13.77
C VAL A 214 7.00 -24.24 -14.33
N ALA A 215 7.04 -24.61 -15.61
CA ALA A 215 8.27 -24.63 -16.39
C ALA A 215 8.25 -23.47 -17.39
N PHE A 216 9.40 -22.81 -17.59
CA PHE A 216 9.50 -21.67 -18.50
C PHE A 216 10.16 -22.11 -19.81
N HIS A 217 9.41 -22.04 -20.91
CA HIS A 217 9.89 -22.40 -22.24
C HIS A 217 10.21 -21.16 -23.06
N ASN A 218 11.34 -21.14 -23.75
CA ASN A 218 11.64 -20.11 -24.73
C ASN A 218 11.52 -20.71 -26.14
N ARG A 219 10.49 -20.31 -26.89
CA ARG A 219 10.28 -20.75 -28.28
C ARG A 219 11.14 -20.01 -29.29
N HIS A 220 11.58 -18.80 -28.96
CA HIS A 220 12.37 -17.97 -29.84
C HIS A 220 13.79 -18.52 -30.02
N HIS A 221 14.26 -19.34 -29.08
CA HIS A 221 15.63 -19.86 -29.03
C HIS A 221 15.67 -21.37 -28.92
N HIS A 222 15.73 -22.01 -30.09
CA HIS A 222 15.78 -23.45 -30.30
C HIS A 222 14.74 -24.29 -29.52
N GLY A 223 13.71 -23.69 -28.91
CA GLY A 223 12.73 -24.39 -28.08
C GLY A 223 13.37 -25.07 -26.87
N ARG A 224 13.65 -24.32 -25.80
CA ARG A 224 14.31 -24.87 -24.60
C ARG A 224 13.61 -24.45 -23.33
N PHE A 225 13.83 -25.20 -22.25
CA PHE A 225 13.31 -24.88 -20.93
C PHE A 225 14.38 -24.32 -20.02
N VAL A 226 13.96 -23.43 -19.12
CA VAL A 226 14.78 -23.00 -17.97
C VAL A 226 14.95 -24.20 -17.02
N ALA A 227 16.14 -24.38 -16.49
CA ALA A 227 16.47 -25.42 -15.52
C ALA A 227 17.44 -24.91 -14.47
N MET A 228 17.42 -25.52 -13.29
CA MET A 228 18.41 -25.31 -12.24
C MET A 228 19.18 -26.60 -12.02
N TRP A 229 20.49 -26.60 -12.23
CA TRP A 229 21.32 -27.79 -12.06
C TRP A 229 22.48 -27.49 -11.13
N ALA A 230 22.51 -28.18 -9.98
CA ALA A 230 23.56 -28.02 -8.99
C ALA A 230 23.84 -26.53 -8.74
N HIS A 231 22.82 -25.78 -8.31
CA HIS A 231 22.80 -24.33 -8.06
C HIS A 231 22.97 -23.36 -9.25
N ASP A 232 23.30 -23.78 -10.46
CA ASP A 232 23.36 -22.85 -11.61
C ASP A 232 22.05 -22.79 -12.39
N MET A 233 21.70 -21.62 -12.91
CA MET A 233 20.59 -21.47 -13.85
C MET A 233 21.07 -21.73 -15.28
N VAL A 234 20.55 -22.79 -15.87
CA VAL A 234 20.90 -23.26 -17.21
C VAL A 234 19.64 -23.42 -18.05
N TRP A 235 19.80 -23.76 -19.32
CA TRP A 235 18.71 -24.29 -20.12
C TRP A 235 18.84 -25.79 -20.36
N THR A 236 17.78 -26.40 -20.87
CA THR A 236 17.73 -27.81 -21.25
C THR A 236 18.10 -28.03 -22.72
N GLY A 237 18.28 -29.30 -23.12
CA GLY A 237 18.31 -29.67 -24.53
C GLY A 237 17.04 -29.25 -25.27
N VAL A 238 17.14 -29.09 -26.60
CA VAL A 238 16.01 -28.70 -27.46
C VAL A 238 14.82 -29.64 -27.25
N ARG A 239 13.66 -29.06 -26.91
CA ARG A 239 12.37 -29.75 -26.80
C ARG A 239 11.21 -28.81 -27.14
N SER A 240 10.18 -29.40 -27.75
CA SER A 240 8.89 -28.72 -27.87
C SER A 240 8.31 -28.43 -26.49
N TYR A 241 7.52 -27.36 -26.40
CA TYR A 241 6.88 -26.95 -25.17
C TYR A 241 5.88 -28.00 -24.65
N ASP A 242 5.27 -28.79 -25.55
CA ASP A 242 4.34 -29.88 -25.21
C ASP A 242 5.03 -31.19 -24.80
N SER A 243 6.36 -31.26 -24.94
CA SER A 243 7.15 -32.45 -24.65
C SER A 243 7.94 -32.30 -23.36
N LEU A 244 7.34 -31.69 -22.33
CA LEU A 244 7.97 -31.46 -21.02
C LEU A 244 8.04 -32.78 -20.21
N PRO A 245 9.23 -33.37 -19.99
CA PRO A 245 9.34 -34.64 -19.28
C PRO A 245 9.07 -34.47 -17.79
N LYS A 246 8.24 -35.36 -17.21
CA LYS A 246 7.86 -35.32 -15.79
C LYS A 246 9.05 -35.48 -14.84
N ASP A 247 10.11 -36.14 -15.29
CA ASP A 247 11.36 -36.38 -14.57
C ASP A 247 12.32 -35.18 -14.60
N TRP A 248 12.06 -34.16 -15.44
CA TRP A 248 12.81 -32.89 -15.50
C TRP A 248 12.43 -31.94 -14.35
N THR A 249 12.47 -32.48 -13.14
CA THR A 249 12.27 -31.81 -11.85
C THR A 249 13.14 -30.55 -11.67
N TYR A 250 14.27 -30.44 -12.36
CA TYR A 250 15.11 -29.24 -12.42
C TYR A 250 14.48 -28.05 -13.16
N SER A 251 13.50 -28.30 -14.04
CA SER A 251 12.81 -27.27 -14.83
C SER A 251 11.49 -26.81 -14.22
N PHE A 252 11.09 -27.38 -13.08
CA PHE A 252 9.85 -27.03 -12.41
C PHE A 252 10.09 -26.09 -11.24
N PHE A 253 9.40 -24.95 -11.26
CA PHE A 253 9.51 -23.92 -10.24
C PHE A 253 8.14 -23.65 -9.62
N ARG A 254 8.05 -23.78 -8.30
CA ARG A 254 6.90 -23.32 -7.52
C ARG A 254 6.91 -21.80 -7.45
N VAL A 255 5.79 -21.20 -7.79
CA VAL A 255 5.62 -19.75 -7.80
C VAL A 255 5.04 -19.29 -6.48
N HIS A 256 5.81 -18.54 -5.70
CA HIS A 256 5.41 -18.03 -4.39
C HIS A 256 5.15 -16.53 -4.42
N PHE A 257 4.18 -16.08 -3.62
CA PHE A 257 3.99 -14.65 -3.38
C PHE A 257 5.18 -14.06 -2.63
N ALA A 258 5.70 -12.93 -3.10
CA ALA A 258 6.88 -12.28 -2.54
C ALA A 258 6.65 -10.84 -2.04
N GLY A 259 5.40 -10.38 -1.94
CA GLY A 259 5.08 -9.00 -1.59
C GLY A 259 5.12 -8.06 -2.80
N ASP A 260 4.48 -6.89 -2.69
CA ASP A 260 4.50 -5.82 -3.71
C ASP A 260 4.23 -6.29 -5.14
N ALA A 261 3.29 -7.22 -5.29
CA ALA A 261 2.91 -7.87 -6.55
C ALA A 261 4.05 -8.61 -7.28
N LYS A 262 5.13 -8.95 -6.57
CA LYS A 262 6.23 -9.79 -7.06
C LYS A 262 6.01 -11.26 -6.75
N ILE A 263 6.70 -12.10 -7.51
CA ILE A 263 6.76 -13.55 -7.35
C ILE A 263 8.19 -14.01 -7.04
N GLY A 264 8.32 -15.10 -6.28
CA GLY A 264 9.56 -15.85 -6.16
C GLY A 264 9.39 -17.22 -6.83
N LEU A 265 10.47 -17.74 -7.43
CA LEU A 265 10.46 -19.00 -8.17
C LEU A 265 11.38 -20.00 -7.46
N HIS A 266 10.78 -20.99 -6.79
CA HIS A 266 11.51 -21.99 -6.00
C HIS A 266 11.58 -23.32 -6.75
N ASN A 267 12.78 -23.86 -6.94
CA ASN A 267 12.96 -25.23 -7.42
C ASN A 267 12.91 -26.20 -6.21
N PRO A 268 11.91 -27.10 -6.13
CA PRO A 268 11.78 -28.01 -4.99
C PRO A 268 12.87 -29.08 -4.91
N ARG A 269 13.45 -29.48 -6.05
CA ARG A 269 14.50 -30.51 -6.11
C ARG A 269 15.83 -30.00 -5.58
N GLU A 270 16.23 -28.81 -6.01
CA GLU A 270 17.47 -28.17 -5.55
C GLU A 270 17.28 -27.44 -4.21
N ASN A 271 16.03 -27.22 -3.80
CA ASN A 271 15.66 -26.40 -2.64
C ASN A 271 16.31 -25.01 -2.67
N ARG A 272 16.13 -24.33 -3.79
CA ARG A 272 16.75 -23.04 -4.11
C ARG A 272 15.78 -22.15 -4.86
N TRP A 273 15.98 -20.85 -4.76
CA TRP A 273 15.22 -19.81 -5.46
C TRP A 273 16.00 -19.32 -6.67
N ILE A 274 15.33 -19.09 -7.81
CA ILE A 274 15.97 -18.40 -8.93
C ILE A 274 16.41 -17.02 -8.45
N ARG A 275 17.68 -16.69 -8.66
CA ARG A 275 18.28 -15.40 -8.34
C ARG A 275 18.83 -14.75 -9.60
N LEU A 276 18.53 -13.47 -9.78
CA LEU A 276 19.17 -12.65 -10.80
C LEU A 276 20.28 -11.83 -10.15
N ARG A 277 21.52 -11.97 -10.62
CA ARG A 277 22.69 -11.29 -10.05
C ARG A 277 23.06 -10.03 -10.84
N ASN A 278 23.78 -9.11 -10.19
CA ASN A 278 24.25 -7.86 -10.82
C ASN A 278 25.39 -8.08 -11.84
N ASN A 279 26.08 -9.22 -11.80
CA ASN A 279 27.26 -9.54 -12.61
C ASN A 279 26.92 -10.30 -13.91
N HIS A 280 25.75 -10.02 -14.51
CA HIS A 280 25.29 -10.65 -15.75
C HIS A 280 25.10 -12.17 -15.67
N ASP A 281 24.72 -12.69 -14.50
CA ASP A 281 24.54 -14.12 -14.29
C ASP A 281 23.29 -14.43 -13.45
N MET A 282 22.87 -15.69 -13.47
CA MET A 282 21.76 -16.21 -12.71
C MET A 282 22.09 -17.55 -12.05
N ASP A 283 21.69 -17.70 -10.79
CA ASP A 283 21.94 -18.90 -10.00
C ASP A 283 20.76 -19.23 -9.07
N GLY A 284 20.92 -20.29 -8.28
CA GLY A 284 20.00 -20.76 -7.26
C GLY A 284 20.43 -20.32 -5.87
N ALA A 285 19.64 -19.47 -5.21
CA ALA A 285 19.89 -19.00 -3.86
C ALA A 285 19.19 -19.82 -2.77
N PRO A 286 19.80 -20.00 -1.58
CA PRO A 286 19.20 -20.74 -0.47
C PRO A 286 18.06 -19.99 0.23
N HIS A 287 17.92 -18.69 0.01
CA HIS A 287 16.92 -17.84 0.64
C HIS A 287 16.35 -16.84 -0.37
N ARG A 288 15.30 -16.13 0.04
CA ARG A 288 14.63 -15.12 -0.79
C ARG A 288 14.84 -13.73 -0.21
N GLY A 289 15.28 -12.81 -1.05
CA GLY A 289 15.43 -11.38 -0.81
C GLY A 289 15.02 -10.57 -2.05
N SER A 290 15.65 -9.42 -2.28
CA SER A 290 15.27 -8.54 -3.38
C SER A 290 15.73 -9.04 -4.76
N TRP A 291 16.71 -9.94 -4.82
CA TRP A 291 17.30 -10.45 -6.07
C TRP A 291 16.59 -11.69 -6.61
N GLU A 292 15.91 -12.42 -5.72
CA GLU A 292 15.14 -13.65 -6.00
C GLU A 292 13.65 -13.38 -6.20
N THR A 293 13.30 -12.11 -6.40
CA THR A 293 11.91 -11.67 -6.59
C THR A 293 11.76 -10.95 -7.90
N PHE A 294 10.70 -11.32 -8.61
CA PHE A 294 10.47 -10.91 -9.98
C PHE A 294 9.09 -10.29 -10.14
N THR A 295 9.01 -9.25 -10.94
CA THR A 295 7.76 -8.82 -11.54
C THR A 295 7.53 -9.67 -12.79
N ALA A 296 6.40 -10.39 -12.83
CA ALA A 296 5.97 -11.11 -14.02
C ALA A 296 5.32 -10.12 -14.98
N VAL A 297 6.04 -9.75 -16.04
CA VAL A 297 5.60 -8.77 -17.02
C VAL A 297 4.93 -9.51 -18.17
N ASP A 298 3.70 -9.11 -18.53
CA ASP A 298 3.02 -9.64 -19.71
C ASP A 298 3.82 -9.25 -20.96
N ALA A 299 4.33 -10.26 -21.67
CA ALA A 299 5.09 -10.06 -22.89
C ALA A 299 4.21 -10.20 -24.14
N GLY A 300 2.91 -10.49 -23.99
CA GLY A 300 1.99 -10.77 -25.09
C GLY A 300 2.16 -12.19 -25.64
N GLY A 301 1.17 -12.66 -26.41
CA GLY A 301 1.22 -14.01 -27.00
C GLY A 301 1.33 -15.14 -25.98
N TRP A 302 0.77 -14.95 -24.77
CA TRP A 302 0.85 -15.87 -23.62
C TRP A 302 2.26 -16.06 -23.05
N GLU A 303 3.16 -15.12 -23.30
CA GLU A 303 4.51 -15.12 -22.76
C GLU A 303 4.64 -14.17 -21.57
N VAL A 304 5.61 -14.44 -20.72
CA VAL A 304 6.00 -13.62 -19.59
C VAL A 304 7.48 -13.29 -19.69
N ALA A 305 7.83 -12.07 -19.28
CA ALA A 305 9.21 -11.70 -18.99
C ALA A 305 9.38 -11.49 -17.48
N LEU A 306 10.46 -12.02 -16.91
CA LEU A 306 10.73 -11.96 -15.47
C LEU A 306 11.70 -10.82 -15.17
N HIS A 307 11.20 -9.73 -14.60
CA HIS A 307 12.00 -8.53 -14.28
C HIS A 307 12.42 -8.52 -12.81
N CYS A 308 13.71 -8.37 -12.56
CA CYS A 308 14.26 -8.13 -11.23
C CYS A 308 14.35 -6.63 -10.97
N ALA A 309 13.52 -6.12 -10.06
CA ALA A 309 13.49 -4.70 -9.70
C ALA A 309 14.79 -4.21 -9.04
N ALA A 310 15.51 -5.08 -8.31
CA ALA A 310 16.74 -4.70 -7.61
C ALA A 310 17.90 -4.35 -8.56
N HIS A 311 17.92 -4.97 -9.74
CA HIS A 311 18.96 -4.73 -10.75
C HIS A 311 18.44 -4.02 -12.00
N ASN A 312 17.12 -3.79 -12.08
CA ASN A 312 16.43 -3.24 -13.24
C ASN A 312 16.74 -4.01 -14.53
N LYS A 313 16.63 -5.34 -14.50
CA LYS A 313 17.00 -6.25 -15.60
C LYS A 313 16.02 -7.41 -15.72
N TYR A 314 15.99 -8.04 -16.89
CA TYR A 314 15.23 -9.26 -17.17
C TYR A 314 16.12 -10.49 -17.17
N MET A 315 15.53 -11.64 -16.79
CA MET A 315 16.09 -12.97 -17.03
C MET A 315 16.16 -13.28 -18.53
N ARG A 316 17.21 -13.96 -18.97
CA ARG A 316 17.45 -14.29 -20.39
C ARG A 316 17.95 -15.70 -20.59
N MET A 317 17.57 -16.27 -21.73
CA MET A 317 18.10 -17.52 -22.25
C MET A 317 18.97 -17.27 -23.50
N PRO A 318 20.24 -16.88 -23.32
CA PRO A 318 21.14 -16.59 -24.44
C PRO A 318 21.58 -17.87 -25.19
N ASN A 319 22.28 -17.68 -26.31
CA ASN A 319 22.91 -18.76 -27.10
C ASN A 319 24.21 -19.32 -26.44
N LYS A 320 24.20 -19.48 -25.12
CA LYS A 320 25.23 -20.16 -24.32
C LYS A 320 24.54 -20.97 -23.22
N ARG A 321 25.18 -22.00 -22.68
CA ARG A 321 24.55 -22.97 -21.74
C ARG A 321 23.88 -22.35 -20.51
N GLU A 322 24.43 -21.25 -20.01
CA GLU A 322 23.98 -20.57 -18.80
C GLU A 322 22.96 -19.48 -19.11
N MET A 323 21.96 -19.36 -18.25
CA MET A 323 21.04 -18.24 -18.24
C MET A 323 21.79 -16.96 -17.85
N ASP A 324 21.41 -15.81 -18.40
CA ASP A 324 22.04 -14.53 -18.07
C ASP A 324 21.00 -13.42 -17.85
N THR A 325 21.47 -12.17 -17.78
CA THR A 325 20.62 -11.01 -17.48
C THR A 325 20.75 -9.95 -18.55
N SER A 326 19.67 -9.19 -18.76
CA SER A 326 19.63 -8.13 -19.77
C SER A 326 20.51 -6.92 -19.44
N SER A 327 20.63 -6.00 -20.39
CA SER A 327 20.99 -4.62 -20.07
C SER A 327 19.93 -3.99 -19.15
N HIS A 328 20.24 -2.85 -18.52
CA HIS A 328 19.27 -2.16 -17.67
C HIS A 328 18.02 -1.77 -18.48
N ARG A 329 16.85 -2.11 -17.97
CA ARG A 329 15.55 -1.82 -18.58
C ARG A 329 14.45 -1.86 -17.52
N ASN A 330 13.55 -0.87 -17.54
CA ASN A 330 12.40 -0.86 -16.64
C ASN A 330 11.45 -2.01 -16.96
N ALA A 331 10.73 -2.48 -15.94
CA ALA A 331 9.80 -3.61 -16.02
C ALA A 331 8.71 -3.46 -17.09
N TRP A 332 8.41 -2.24 -17.52
CA TRP A 332 7.33 -1.95 -18.47
C TRP A 332 7.86 -1.56 -19.86
N ASP A 333 9.18 -1.52 -20.03
CA ASP A 333 9.85 -1.09 -21.26
C ASP A 333 10.46 -2.29 -22.00
N LEU A 334 9.80 -3.47 -21.98
CA LEU A 334 10.28 -4.68 -22.65
C LEU A 334 10.29 -4.46 -24.18
N PRO A 335 11.45 -4.49 -24.86
CA PRO A 335 11.49 -4.28 -26.30
C PRO A 335 10.82 -5.42 -27.08
N GLY A 336 10.15 -5.08 -28.19
CA GLY A 336 9.46 -6.07 -29.03
C GLY A 336 10.39 -7.15 -29.60
N GLY A 337 11.61 -6.78 -30.00
CA GLY A 337 12.60 -7.70 -30.56
C GLY A 337 13.37 -8.55 -29.55
N TRP A 338 13.12 -8.39 -28.25
CA TRP A 338 13.80 -9.13 -27.19
C TRP A 338 13.17 -10.52 -27.01
N GLY A 339 13.68 -11.51 -27.74
CA GLY A 339 13.19 -12.88 -27.72
C GLY A 339 13.81 -13.77 -26.62
N TRP A 340 15.01 -13.44 -26.10
CA TRP A 340 15.67 -14.23 -25.04
C TRP A 340 14.98 -14.10 -23.68
N GLU A 341 14.27 -13.01 -23.48
CA GLU A 341 13.61 -12.58 -22.24
C GLU A 341 12.15 -13.09 -22.15
N ARG A 342 11.63 -13.66 -23.23
CA ARG A 342 10.24 -14.10 -23.37
C ARG A 342 10.12 -15.58 -23.11
N PHE A 343 9.32 -15.92 -22.12
CA PHE A 343 9.10 -17.30 -21.73
C PHE A 343 7.61 -17.62 -21.75
N ARG A 344 7.26 -18.71 -22.40
CA ARG A 344 5.94 -19.33 -22.29
C ARG A 344 5.87 -20.13 -20.98
N PRO A 345 4.98 -19.79 -20.04
CA PRO A 345 4.73 -20.62 -18.85
C PRO A 345 4.00 -21.91 -19.27
N VAL A 346 4.69 -23.04 -19.17
CA VAL A 346 4.13 -24.38 -19.41
C VAL A 346 3.68 -24.98 -18.08
N SER A 347 2.58 -25.76 -18.10
CA SER A 347 1.86 -26.27 -16.91
C SER A 347 1.11 -25.19 -16.09
N ALA A 348 0.89 -24.00 -16.65
CA ALA A 348 0.21 -22.88 -15.96
C ALA A 348 -1.29 -22.73 -16.29
N LEU A 349 -1.84 -23.49 -17.26
CA LEU A 349 -3.20 -23.31 -17.78
C LEU A 349 -4.29 -23.71 -16.78
N LEU A 350 -4.12 -24.84 -16.08
CA LEU A 350 -4.97 -25.24 -14.96
C LEU A 350 -4.32 -24.78 -13.65
N ARG A 351 -4.78 -23.65 -13.14
CA ARG A 351 -4.20 -22.98 -11.96
C ARG A 351 -4.71 -23.61 -10.67
N HIS A 352 -3.81 -24.07 -9.80
CA HIS A 352 -4.17 -24.61 -8.49
C HIS A 352 -5.09 -23.63 -7.72
N GLY A 353 -6.17 -24.16 -7.17
CA GLY A 353 -7.13 -23.44 -6.35
C GLY A 353 -8.19 -22.69 -7.15
N THR A 354 -8.06 -22.62 -8.47
CA THR A 354 -9.13 -22.11 -9.34
C THR A 354 -10.19 -23.17 -9.56
N ILE A 355 -11.41 -22.70 -9.81
CA ILE A 355 -12.51 -23.53 -10.29
C ILE A 355 -12.62 -23.28 -11.79
N VAL A 356 -12.57 -24.35 -12.57
CA VAL A 356 -12.63 -24.33 -14.02
C VAL A 356 -13.81 -25.16 -14.51
N ALA A 357 -14.30 -24.86 -15.71
CA ALA A 357 -15.16 -25.74 -16.48
C ALA A 357 -14.47 -26.02 -17.82
N LEU A 358 -14.52 -27.25 -18.30
CA LEU A 358 -13.86 -27.65 -19.54
C LEU A 358 -14.90 -27.69 -20.66
N TRP A 359 -14.83 -26.74 -21.59
CA TRP A 359 -15.74 -26.66 -22.74
C TRP A 359 -15.08 -27.22 -24.00
N ASN A 360 -15.84 -27.98 -24.78
CA ASN A 360 -15.40 -28.48 -26.07
C ASN A 360 -16.06 -27.68 -27.21
N GLU A 361 -15.23 -27.16 -28.11
CA GLU A 361 -15.66 -26.31 -29.22
C GLU A 361 -16.49 -27.06 -30.25
N VAL A 362 -16.09 -28.27 -30.61
CA VAL A 362 -16.77 -29.09 -31.65
C VAL A 362 -18.14 -29.55 -31.20
N HIS A 363 -18.27 -29.95 -29.93
CA HIS A 363 -19.52 -30.49 -29.39
C HIS A 363 -20.39 -29.45 -28.69
N HIS A 364 -19.87 -28.23 -28.50
CA HIS A 364 -20.50 -27.13 -27.75
C HIS A 364 -21.02 -27.60 -26.38
N ARG A 365 -20.20 -28.31 -25.61
CA ARG A 365 -20.60 -28.91 -24.32
C ARG A 365 -19.51 -28.75 -23.27
N PHE A 366 -19.90 -28.71 -22.01
CA PHE A 366 -18.98 -28.77 -20.88
C PHE A 366 -18.81 -30.20 -20.40
N MET A 367 -17.60 -30.61 -20.04
CA MET A 367 -17.36 -31.88 -19.35
C MET A 367 -17.98 -31.83 -17.94
N ARG A 368 -18.57 -32.93 -17.49
CA ARG A 368 -19.19 -33.04 -16.16
C ARG A 368 -18.90 -34.39 -15.49
N MET A 369 -18.83 -34.37 -14.16
CA MET A 369 -18.70 -35.58 -13.33
C MET A 369 -20.07 -36.08 -12.90
N ASN A 370 -20.66 -36.96 -13.72
CA ASN A 370 -22.01 -37.46 -13.51
C ASN A 370 -22.11 -38.37 -12.26
N ALA A 371 -23.21 -38.22 -11.52
CA ALA A 371 -23.52 -39.03 -10.35
C ALA A 371 -23.93 -40.48 -10.69
N HIS A 372 -24.50 -40.73 -11.88
CA HIS A 372 -25.30 -41.91 -12.15
C HIS A 372 -24.53 -43.20 -12.49
N ASN A 373 -23.40 -43.12 -13.19
CA ASN A 373 -22.65 -44.32 -13.65
C ASN A 373 -21.14 -44.28 -13.31
N GLY A 374 -20.66 -43.20 -12.70
CA GLY A 374 -19.25 -43.03 -12.34
C GLY A 374 -18.31 -42.68 -13.48
N HIS A 375 -18.83 -42.51 -14.69
CA HIS A 375 -18.10 -42.00 -15.84
C HIS A 375 -18.21 -40.47 -15.92
N MET A 376 -17.25 -39.88 -16.62
CA MET A 376 -17.32 -38.49 -17.07
C MET A 376 -18.13 -38.43 -18.37
N ASP A 377 -19.00 -37.44 -18.52
CA ASP A 377 -19.77 -37.21 -19.75
C ASP A 377 -19.87 -35.71 -20.07
N GLY A 378 -20.64 -35.36 -21.11
CA GLY A 378 -20.88 -33.98 -21.51
C GLY A 378 -22.21 -33.43 -20.98
N SER A 379 -22.24 -32.14 -20.71
CA SER A 379 -23.47 -31.38 -20.46
C SER A 379 -24.41 -31.44 -21.67
N PRO A 380 -25.67 -31.00 -21.54
CA PRO A 380 -26.45 -30.55 -22.69
C PRO A 380 -25.67 -29.51 -23.52
N SER A 381 -25.97 -29.39 -24.82
CA SER A 381 -25.33 -28.38 -25.68
C SER A 381 -25.53 -26.98 -25.11
N LYS A 382 -24.42 -26.24 -24.97
CA LYS A 382 -24.31 -24.88 -24.44
C LYS A 382 -23.17 -24.11 -25.10
N HIS A 383 -23.43 -22.84 -25.36
CA HIS A 383 -22.43 -21.90 -25.82
C HIS A 383 -21.39 -21.62 -24.70
N LEU A 384 -20.13 -21.39 -25.08
CA LEU A 384 -19.00 -21.14 -24.16
C LEU A 384 -19.31 -20.05 -23.12
N HIS A 385 -19.97 -18.97 -23.53
CA HIS A 385 -20.30 -17.83 -22.65
C HIS A 385 -21.61 -17.99 -21.87
N HIS A 386 -22.35 -19.08 -22.07
CA HIS A 386 -23.60 -19.35 -21.38
C HIS A 386 -23.43 -20.41 -20.28
N TYR A 387 -22.35 -20.27 -19.51
CA TYR A 387 -22.14 -21.05 -18.29
C TYR A 387 -23.08 -20.54 -17.18
N PRO A 388 -23.99 -21.37 -16.64
CA PRO A 388 -24.93 -20.93 -15.62
C PRO A 388 -24.23 -20.48 -14.34
N ALA A 389 -24.58 -19.32 -13.81
CA ALA A 389 -24.03 -18.83 -12.54
C ALA A 389 -24.40 -19.75 -11.36
N HIS A 390 -25.51 -20.48 -11.46
CA HIS A 390 -26.04 -21.36 -10.42
C HIS A 390 -26.67 -22.63 -11.01
N GLY A 391 -26.78 -23.69 -10.18
CA GLY A 391 -27.50 -24.93 -10.51
C GLY A 391 -26.66 -26.04 -11.14
N TRP A 392 -25.39 -25.78 -11.46
CA TRP A 392 -24.46 -26.77 -12.03
C TRP A 392 -23.43 -27.19 -10.98
N ALA A 393 -23.48 -28.46 -10.58
CA ALA A 393 -22.63 -29.00 -9.52
C ALA A 393 -21.61 -30.02 -10.03
N TRP A 394 -21.74 -30.51 -11.27
CA TRP A 394 -20.93 -31.61 -11.81
C TRP A 394 -19.82 -31.12 -12.75
N GLU A 395 -20.03 -29.97 -13.37
CA GLU A 395 -19.19 -29.32 -14.37
C GLU A 395 -18.03 -28.48 -13.79
N PRO A 396 -18.16 -27.82 -12.62
CA PRO A 396 -17.04 -27.09 -12.04
C PRO A 396 -16.04 -28.03 -11.38
N PHE A 397 -14.77 -27.87 -11.74
CA PHE A 397 -13.64 -28.61 -11.17
C PHE A 397 -12.68 -27.64 -10.48
N ARG A 398 -12.43 -27.87 -9.19
CA ARG A 398 -11.29 -27.29 -8.50
C ARG A 398 -10.02 -27.93 -9.01
N VAL A 399 -9.12 -27.11 -9.55
CA VAL A 399 -7.78 -27.56 -9.90
C VAL A 399 -6.97 -27.71 -8.61
N VAL A 400 -6.34 -28.85 -8.43
CA VAL A 400 -5.49 -29.20 -7.28
C VAL A 400 -4.06 -29.40 -7.77
N ASP A 401 -3.09 -28.83 -7.05
CA ASP A 401 -1.67 -29.06 -7.34
C ASP A 401 -1.34 -30.53 -7.03
N ALA A 402 -1.01 -31.29 -8.07
CA ALA A 402 -0.58 -32.67 -7.97
C ALA A 402 0.96 -32.80 -7.97
N GLY A 403 1.68 -31.71 -7.73
CA GLY A 403 3.14 -31.69 -7.66
C GLY A 403 3.81 -31.88 -9.02
N PHE A 404 5.07 -31.47 -9.12
CA PHE A 404 5.90 -31.68 -10.32
C PHE A 404 5.25 -31.21 -11.64
N GLY A 405 4.48 -30.12 -11.60
CA GLY A 405 3.78 -29.59 -12.78
C GLY A 405 2.61 -30.45 -13.24
N GLN A 406 2.06 -31.30 -12.38
CA GLN A 406 0.81 -32.01 -12.64
C GLN A 406 -0.33 -31.34 -11.89
N VAL A 407 -1.53 -31.50 -12.44
CA VAL A 407 -2.77 -31.06 -11.80
C VAL A 407 -3.70 -32.24 -11.61
N ALA A 408 -4.54 -32.15 -10.59
CA ALA A 408 -5.71 -32.99 -10.45
C ALA A 408 -6.96 -32.12 -10.52
N LEU A 409 -8.07 -32.66 -11.03
CA LEU A 409 -9.33 -31.95 -11.16
C LEU A 409 -10.35 -32.54 -10.19
N HIS A 410 -10.70 -31.79 -9.14
CA HIS A 410 -11.62 -32.21 -8.08
C HIS A 410 -12.99 -31.58 -8.28
N ASN A 411 -14.05 -32.38 -8.26
CA ASN A 411 -15.41 -31.85 -8.23
C ASN A 411 -15.92 -31.79 -6.77
N ALA A 412 -16.36 -30.60 -6.34
CA ALA A 412 -16.81 -30.38 -4.97
C ALA A 412 -18.14 -31.08 -4.66
N GLY A 413 -19.05 -31.16 -5.65
CA GLY A 413 -20.37 -31.79 -5.48
C GLY A 413 -20.28 -33.30 -5.24
N SER A 414 -19.35 -33.98 -5.90
CA SER A 414 -19.12 -35.42 -5.75
C SER A 414 -18.05 -35.77 -4.70
N ASN A 415 -17.27 -34.78 -4.26
CA ASN A 415 -16.07 -34.92 -3.43
C ASN A 415 -15.06 -35.95 -3.98
N ARG A 416 -14.74 -35.84 -5.28
CA ARG A 416 -13.92 -36.80 -6.03
C ARG A 416 -13.06 -36.11 -7.08
N PHE A 417 -11.98 -36.77 -7.49
CA PHE A 417 -11.10 -36.36 -8.58
C PHE A 417 -11.48 -37.03 -9.90
N ILE A 418 -11.16 -36.39 -11.03
CA ILE A 418 -11.12 -37.04 -12.34
C ILE A 418 -9.98 -38.07 -12.34
N LYS A 419 -10.26 -39.27 -12.87
CA LYS A 419 -9.34 -40.40 -12.92
C LYS A 419 -9.30 -40.99 -14.32
N MET A 420 -8.10 -41.20 -14.86
CA MET A 420 -7.90 -41.95 -16.10
C MET A 420 -7.71 -43.45 -15.82
N ALA A 421 -8.69 -44.26 -16.21
CA ALA A 421 -8.62 -45.73 -16.22
C ALA A 421 -8.74 -46.24 -17.67
N HIS A 422 -9.38 -47.40 -17.89
CA HIS A 422 -9.78 -47.81 -19.25
C HIS A 422 -10.74 -46.78 -19.90
N ASP A 423 -11.50 -46.05 -19.06
CA ASP A 423 -12.31 -44.88 -19.40
C ASP A 423 -11.99 -43.72 -18.44
N MET A 424 -12.47 -42.52 -18.78
CA MET A 424 -12.41 -41.38 -17.86
C MET A 424 -13.55 -41.50 -16.82
N ILE A 425 -13.16 -41.68 -15.55
CA ILE A 425 -14.08 -41.96 -14.45
C ILE A 425 -13.82 -41.07 -13.24
N ARG A 426 -14.70 -41.14 -12.23
CA ARG A 426 -14.48 -40.51 -10.93
C ARG A 426 -13.62 -41.39 -10.01
N SER A 427 -12.71 -40.79 -9.25
CA SER A 427 -11.92 -41.46 -8.21
C SER A 427 -12.80 -41.95 -7.05
N PRO A 428 -12.29 -42.77 -6.11
CA PRO A 428 -12.87 -42.91 -4.76
C PRO A 428 -13.08 -41.55 -4.08
N THR A 429 -14.04 -41.46 -3.15
CA THR A 429 -14.31 -40.21 -2.42
C THR A 429 -13.06 -39.76 -1.69
N ARG A 430 -12.65 -38.52 -1.95
CA ARG A 430 -11.48 -37.91 -1.31
C ARG A 430 -11.58 -36.39 -1.36
N ASN A 431 -11.23 -35.74 -0.25
CA ASN A 431 -11.24 -34.29 -0.20
C ASN A 431 -10.17 -33.70 -1.13
N TRP A 432 -10.44 -32.50 -1.64
CA TRP A 432 -9.57 -31.82 -2.61
C TRP A 432 -8.14 -31.60 -2.09
N ASN A 433 -7.98 -31.48 -0.78
CA ASN A 433 -6.70 -31.28 -0.09
C ASN A 433 -6.04 -32.58 0.37
N GLU A 434 -6.57 -33.74 -0.01
CA GLU A 434 -6.10 -35.05 0.44
C GLU A 434 -5.74 -35.97 -0.74
N LEU A 435 -5.19 -35.42 -1.83
CA LEU A 435 -4.76 -36.21 -2.99
C LEU A 435 -3.63 -37.20 -2.59
N PRO A 436 -3.85 -38.52 -2.59
CA PRO A 436 -2.87 -39.49 -2.10
C PRO A 436 -1.62 -39.54 -2.99
N GLY A 437 -0.44 -39.68 -2.38
CA GLY A 437 0.85 -39.72 -3.11
C GLY A 437 0.93 -40.83 -4.17
N GLY A 438 0.34 -42.00 -3.90
CA GLY A 438 0.34 -43.15 -4.82
C GLY A 438 -0.71 -43.10 -5.94
N TRP A 439 -1.56 -42.07 -5.99
CA TRP A 439 -2.57 -41.92 -7.03
C TRP A 439 -1.97 -41.28 -8.27
N GLY A 440 -1.60 -42.09 -9.27
CA GLY A 440 -1.01 -41.62 -10.54
C GLY A 440 -2.02 -41.32 -11.64
N SER A 441 -3.15 -42.03 -11.68
CA SER A 441 -4.19 -41.92 -12.71
C SER A 441 -5.02 -40.63 -12.62
N GLU A 442 -4.98 -39.96 -11.48
CA GLU A 442 -5.69 -38.72 -11.17
C GLU A 442 -4.81 -37.48 -11.40
N ARG A 443 -3.56 -37.67 -11.87
CA ARG A 443 -2.58 -36.61 -12.11
C ARG A 443 -2.40 -36.40 -13.60
N PHE A 444 -2.70 -35.20 -14.06
CA PHE A 444 -2.67 -34.83 -15.47
C PHE A 444 -1.56 -33.82 -15.72
N THR A 445 -0.81 -34.02 -16.80
CA THR A 445 0.07 -32.99 -17.35
C THR A 445 -0.76 -32.12 -18.27
N VAL A 446 -0.73 -30.81 -18.04
CA VAL A 446 -1.46 -29.87 -18.91
C VAL A 446 -0.57 -29.50 -20.08
N VAL A 447 -1.03 -29.85 -21.28
CA VAL A 447 -0.40 -29.51 -22.57
C VAL A 447 -1.34 -28.56 -23.32
N ASP A 448 -0.78 -27.75 -24.22
CA ASP A 448 -1.63 -27.00 -25.15
C ASP A 448 -2.11 -27.95 -26.25
N ALA A 449 -3.28 -27.69 -26.84
CA ALA A 449 -3.87 -28.53 -27.88
C ALA A 449 -3.76 -27.89 -29.26
#